data_AF-A0A7J2HSF8-F1
#
_entry.id   AF-A0A7J2HSF8-F1
#
_cell.length_a   1.000
_cell.length_b   1.000
_cell.length_c   1.000
_cell.angle_alpha   90.00
_cell.angle_beta   90.00
_cell.angle_gamma   90.00
#
_symmetry.space_group_name_H-M   'P 1'
#
loop_
_entity.id
_entity.type
_entity.pdbx_description
1 polymer ?
#
loop_
_entity_poly.entity_id
_entity_poly.type
_entity_poly.pdbx_seq_one_letter_code
_entity_poly.pdbx_strand_id
1 'polypeptide(L)'
;MRRFLILVLAALSGFLLGSAATAILGVEHFLRIPALGLALSRAIIVAKGVFGFLRWMGLSGVWALTFSIGAGIFLNNLIVLLLILASPILILKAKPFSDKYIGRLYQRYGIWLFKPIGWGAYRVLASIIPAYALALQFYLIGGTILALGFDPRRGAFLILELAAVLAACMLAIQPCMSDSPLDGLRAYFRKLKLSLPLMIVALFIAAILEAYQLTLL
;
A
#
# COMPACT_ATOMS: atom_id res chain seq x y z
N MET A 1 15.24 5.80 -15.42
CA MET A 1 14.95 7.22 -15.06
C MET A 1 13.49 7.62 -15.25
N ARG A 2 12.89 7.56 -16.46
CA ARG A 2 11.50 8.07 -16.71
C ARG A 2 10.42 7.55 -15.75
N ARG A 3 10.51 6.31 -15.26
CA ARG A 3 9.48 5.71 -14.40
C ARG A 3 9.70 5.95 -12.90
N PHE A 4 10.93 6.28 -12.50
CA PHE A 4 11.19 6.76 -11.15
C PHE A 4 10.60 8.17 -10.98
N LEU A 5 10.71 9.00 -12.02
CA LEU A 5 10.06 10.30 -12.08
C LEU A 5 8.53 10.19 -11.88
N ILE A 6 7.89 9.14 -12.39
CA ILE A 6 6.44 8.92 -12.18
C ILE A 6 6.11 8.75 -10.69
N LEU A 7 6.93 8.00 -9.93
CA LEU A 7 6.71 7.86 -8.48
C LEU A 7 6.90 9.19 -7.75
N VAL A 8 7.93 9.95 -8.12
CA VAL A 8 8.17 11.28 -7.53
C VAL A 8 7.01 12.23 -7.83
N LEU A 9 6.55 12.27 -9.08
CA LEU A 9 5.41 13.10 -9.49
C LEU A 9 4.11 12.64 -8.81
N ALA A 10 3.91 11.34 -8.62
CA ALA A 10 2.75 10.80 -7.90
C ALA A 10 2.77 11.19 -6.42
N ALA A 11 3.94 11.13 -5.76
CA ALA A 11 4.10 11.57 -4.38
C ALA A 11 3.84 13.07 -4.23
N LEU A 12 4.43 13.89 -5.12
CA LEU A 12 4.25 15.34 -5.10
C LEU A 12 2.81 15.75 -5.39
N SER A 13 2.17 15.15 -6.40
CA SER A 13 0.77 15.46 -6.73
C SER A 13 -0.16 15.03 -5.60
N GLY A 14 0.06 13.85 -5.01
CA GLY A 14 -0.66 13.39 -3.82
C GLY A 14 -0.56 14.41 -2.68
N PHE A 15 0.66 14.81 -2.33
CA PHE A 15 0.91 15.78 -1.26
C PHE A 15 0.23 17.13 -1.50
N LEU A 16 0.37 17.68 -2.71
CA LEU A 16 -0.23 18.97 -3.07
C LEU A 16 -1.77 18.89 -3.05
N LEU A 17 -2.34 17.82 -3.58
CA LEU A 17 -3.79 17.61 -3.57
C LEU A 17 -4.34 17.40 -2.17
N GLY A 18 -3.64 16.66 -1.31
CA GLY A 18 -4.03 16.45 0.09
C GLY A 18 -4.00 17.75 0.87
N SER A 19 -2.94 18.53 0.66
CA SER A 19 -2.79 19.84 1.26
C SER A 19 -3.90 20.80 0.82
N ALA A 20 -4.16 20.89 -0.49
CA ALA A 20 -5.21 21.74 -1.04
C ALA A 20 -6.61 21.30 -0.59
N ALA A 21 -6.89 20.00 -0.57
CA ALA A 21 -8.17 19.47 -0.11
C ALA A 21 -8.44 19.86 1.36
N THR A 22 -7.42 19.78 2.21
CA THR A 22 -7.54 20.18 3.62
C THR A 22 -7.78 21.67 3.77
N ALA A 23 -7.06 22.49 3.00
CA ALA A 23 -7.20 23.94 3.04
C ALA A 23 -8.60 24.42 2.58
N ILE A 24 -9.21 23.71 1.62
CA ILE A 24 -10.51 24.09 1.04
C ILE A 24 -11.68 23.46 1.80
N LEU A 25 -11.60 22.17 2.13
CA LEU A 25 -12.72 21.36 2.64
C LEU A 25 -12.61 21.05 4.14
N GLY A 26 -11.48 21.38 4.77
CA GLY A 26 -11.20 21.05 6.16
C GLY A 26 -10.83 19.58 6.39
N VAL A 27 -10.38 19.28 7.62
CA VAL A 27 -9.86 17.96 8.04
C VAL A 27 -10.95 16.88 8.02
N GLU A 28 -12.19 17.27 8.28
CA GLU A 28 -13.34 16.34 8.28
C GLU A 28 -13.55 15.67 6.92
N HIS A 29 -13.06 16.26 5.84
CA HIS A 29 -13.14 15.67 4.50
C HIS A 29 -12.51 14.27 4.45
N PHE A 30 -11.39 14.05 5.14
CA PHE A 30 -10.72 12.75 5.13
C PHE A 30 -11.58 11.65 5.76
N LEU A 31 -12.36 11.97 6.79
CA LEU A 31 -13.28 11.04 7.43
C LEU A 31 -14.44 10.63 6.52
N ARG A 32 -14.72 11.42 5.48
CA ARG A 32 -15.76 11.14 4.47
C ARG A 32 -15.25 10.31 3.30
N ILE A 33 -13.96 9.99 3.24
CA ILE A 33 -13.39 9.16 2.18
C ILE A 33 -13.87 7.72 2.40
N PRO A 34 -14.62 7.12 1.45
CA PRO A 34 -15.18 5.78 1.62
C PRO A 34 -14.13 4.70 1.91
N ALA A 35 -12.95 4.83 1.30
CA ALA A 35 -11.83 3.92 1.52
C ALA A 35 -11.30 3.97 2.96
N LEU A 36 -11.30 5.15 3.59
CA LEU A 36 -10.90 5.31 4.98
C LEU A 36 -11.93 4.70 5.92
N GLY A 37 -13.23 4.90 5.63
CA GLY A 37 -14.32 4.27 6.40
C GLY A 37 -14.25 2.74 6.38
N LEU A 38 -13.97 2.14 5.22
CA LEU A 38 -13.77 0.70 5.09
C LEU A 38 -12.51 0.22 5.84
N ALA A 39 -11.40 0.96 5.74
CA ALA A 39 -10.17 0.65 6.46
C ALA A 39 -10.38 0.67 7.98
N LEU A 40 -11.02 1.73 8.50
CA LEU A 40 -11.39 1.87 9.90
C LEU A 40 -12.30 0.73 10.37
N SER A 41 -13.35 0.42 9.60
CA SER A 41 -14.27 -0.67 9.93
C SER A 41 -13.53 -2.01 10.08
N ARG A 42 -12.65 -2.35 9.14
CA ARG A 42 -11.84 -3.57 9.20
C ARG A 42 -10.91 -3.57 10.41
N ALA A 43 -10.21 -2.46 10.65
CA ALA A 43 -9.31 -2.34 11.80
C ALA A 43 -10.06 -2.51 13.13
N ILE A 44 -11.26 -1.92 13.26
CA ILE A 44 -12.12 -2.03 14.44
C ILE A 44 -12.58 -3.48 14.65
N ILE A 45 -13.01 -4.17 13.59
CA ILE A 45 -13.44 -5.58 13.69
C ILE A 45 -12.31 -6.45 14.23
N VAL A 46 -11.11 -6.30 13.65
CA VAL A 46 -9.91 -7.02 14.10
C VAL A 46 -9.57 -6.68 15.55
N ALA A 47 -9.53 -5.39 15.88
CA ALA A 47 -9.20 -4.93 17.24
C ALA A 47 -10.19 -5.48 18.28
N LYS A 48 -11.50 -5.50 17.98
CA LYS A 48 -12.51 -6.10 18.87
C LYS A 48 -12.28 -7.59 19.06
N GLY A 49 -11.98 -8.33 17.99
CA GLY A 49 -11.69 -9.75 18.06
C GLY A 49 -10.46 -10.07 18.91
N VAL A 50 -9.36 -9.34 18.66
CA VAL A 50 -8.11 -9.48 19.44
C VAL A 50 -8.33 -9.11 20.90
N PHE A 51 -9.05 -8.03 21.19
CA PHE A 51 -9.34 -7.60 22.55
C PHE A 51 -10.20 -8.61 23.30
N GLY A 52 -11.23 -9.17 22.64
CA GLY A 52 -12.07 -10.22 23.21
C GLY A 52 -11.27 -11.48 23.56
N PHE A 53 -10.34 -11.88 22.67
CA PHE A 53 -9.44 -13.00 22.92
C PHE A 53 -8.49 -12.75 24.10
N LEU A 54 -7.85 -11.58 24.15
CA LEU A 54 -6.97 -11.22 25.27
C LEU A 54 -7.73 -11.21 26.60
N ARG A 55 -8.93 -10.64 26.61
CA ARG A 55 -9.78 -10.62 27.80
C ARG A 55 -10.17 -12.03 28.25
N TRP A 56 -10.46 -12.93 27.31
CA TRP A 56 -10.72 -14.34 27.60
C TRP A 56 -9.49 -15.05 28.21
N MET A 57 -8.27 -14.67 27.80
CA MET A 57 -7.02 -15.12 28.41
C MET A 57 -6.69 -14.45 29.76
N GLY A 58 -7.56 -13.60 30.28
CA GLY A 58 -7.34 -12.85 31.53
C GLY A 58 -6.45 -11.61 31.40
N LEU A 59 -6.06 -11.23 30.17
CA LEU A 59 -5.31 -10.01 29.90
C LEU A 59 -6.28 -8.84 29.68
N SER A 60 -6.20 -7.82 30.52
CA SER A 60 -7.06 -6.64 30.44
C SER A 60 -6.29 -5.35 30.77
N GLY A 61 -6.91 -4.20 30.50
CA GLY A 61 -6.33 -2.89 30.76
C GLY A 61 -5.81 -2.19 29.50
N VAL A 62 -5.15 -1.05 29.71
CA VAL A 62 -4.72 -0.13 28.63
C VAL A 62 -3.79 -0.83 27.65
N TRP A 63 -2.84 -1.65 28.13
CA TRP A 63 -1.92 -2.37 27.25
C TRP A 63 -2.61 -3.39 26.34
N ALA A 64 -3.63 -4.09 26.84
CA ALA A 64 -4.43 -5.00 26.03
C ALA A 64 -5.24 -4.24 24.97
N LEU A 65 -5.74 -3.05 25.30
CA LEU A 65 -6.43 -2.17 24.36
C LEU A 65 -5.47 -1.64 23.28
N THR A 66 -4.31 -1.10 23.67
CA THR A 66 -3.28 -0.59 22.75
C THR A 66 -2.82 -1.68 21.79
N PHE A 67 -2.51 -2.89 22.28
CA PHE A 67 -2.12 -4.00 21.43
C PHE A 67 -3.23 -4.40 20.45
N SER A 68 -4.49 -4.41 20.89
CA SER A 68 -5.62 -4.79 20.05
C SER A 68 -5.87 -3.77 18.93
N ILE A 69 -5.81 -2.48 19.24
CA ILE A 69 -5.90 -1.40 18.24
C ILE A 69 -4.72 -1.52 17.26
N GLY A 70 -3.50 -1.70 17.78
CA GLY A 70 -2.30 -1.87 16.96
C GLY A 70 -2.38 -3.08 16.04
N ALA A 71 -2.93 -4.21 16.50
CA ALA A 71 -3.17 -5.38 15.66
C ALA A 71 -4.14 -5.09 14.51
N GLY A 72 -5.20 -4.31 14.77
CA GLY A 72 -6.14 -3.86 13.75
C GLY A 72 -5.50 -2.98 12.68
N ILE A 73 -4.74 -1.97 13.10
CA ILE A 73 -3.98 -1.08 12.22
C ILE A 73 -2.97 -1.88 11.40
N PHE A 74 -2.16 -2.71 12.06
CA PHE A 74 -1.13 -3.54 11.45
C PHE A 74 -1.71 -4.44 10.36
N LEU A 75 -2.81 -5.16 10.63
CA LEU A 75 -3.41 -6.06 9.65
C LEU A 75 -3.95 -5.31 8.44
N ASN A 76 -4.55 -4.14 8.63
CA ASN A 76 -5.00 -3.31 7.52
C ASN A 76 -3.81 -2.84 6.65
N ASN A 77 -2.74 -2.35 7.28
CA ASN A 77 -1.54 -1.89 6.58
C ASN A 77 -0.79 -3.04 5.90
N LEU A 78 -0.78 -4.23 6.51
CA LEU A 78 -0.21 -5.44 5.93
C LEU A 78 -0.94 -5.87 4.66
N ILE A 79 -2.27 -5.82 4.63
CA ILE A 79 -3.05 -6.12 3.41
C ILE A 79 -2.64 -5.17 2.28
N VAL A 80 -2.55 -3.87 2.56
CA VAL A 80 -2.14 -2.86 1.57
C VAL A 80 -0.73 -3.14 1.07
N LEU A 81 0.22 -3.40 1.98
CA LEU A 81 1.59 -3.77 1.64
C LEU A 81 1.64 -4.97 0.69
N LEU A 82 0.91 -6.04 1.03
CA LEU A 82 0.87 -7.26 0.23
C LEU A 82 0.25 -7.03 -1.15
N LEU A 83 -0.78 -6.19 -1.25
CA LEU A 83 -1.36 -5.81 -2.55
C LEU A 83 -0.35 -5.07 -3.44
N ILE A 84 0.40 -4.11 -2.88
CA ILE A 84 1.45 -3.37 -3.59
C ILE A 84 2.53 -4.33 -4.10
N LEU A 85 2.97 -5.26 -3.26
CA LEU A 85 4.05 -6.19 -3.60
C LEU A 85 3.56 -7.30 -4.56
N ALA A 86 2.32 -7.75 -4.44
CA ALA A 86 1.75 -8.76 -5.33
C ALA A 86 1.38 -8.21 -6.71
N SER A 87 1.03 -6.92 -6.83
CA SER A 87 0.53 -6.35 -8.08
C SER A 87 1.45 -6.56 -9.30
N PRO A 88 2.77 -6.28 -9.27
CA PRO A 88 3.63 -6.53 -10.43
C PRO A 88 3.70 -8.02 -10.79
N ILE A 89 3.61 -8.92 -9.81
CA ILE A 89 3.65 -10.36 -10.03
C ILE A 89 2.41 -10.80 -10.82
N LEU A 90 1.22 -10.45 -10.32
CA LEU A 90 -0.05 -10.83 -10.92
C LEU A 90 -0.18 -10.29 -12.34
N ILE A 91 0.14 -9.00 -12.53
CA ILE A 91 -0.04 -8.31 -13.81
C ILE A 91 0.98 -8.81 -14.85
N LEU A 92 2.26 -8.92 -14.49
CA LEU A 92 3.29 -9.31 -15.46
C LEU A 92 3.23 -10.80 -15.81
N LYS A 93 2.77 -11.66 -14.89
CA LYS A 93 2.49 -13.09 -15.20
C LYS A 93 1.21 -13.30 -16.00
N ALA A 94 0.28 -12.36 -16.00
CA ALA A 94 -0.93 -12.46 -16.81
C ALA A 94 -0.65 -12.39 -18.32
N LYS A 95 0.40 -11.66 -18.75
CA LYS A 95 0.71 -11.50 -20.19
C LYS A 95 1.02 -12.83 -20.90
N PRO A 96 1.99 -13.66 -20.46
CA PRO A 96 2.27 -14.93 -21.15
C PRO A 96 1.08 -15.87 -21.19
N PHE A 97 0.22 -15.82 -20.16
CA PHE A 97 -1.02 -16.56 -20.12
C PHE A 97 -1.98 -16.04 -21.20
N SER A 98 -2.29 -14.74 -21.18
CA SER A 98 -3.16 -14.08 -22.15
C SER A 98 -2.72 -14.35 -23.60
N ASP A 99 -1.44 -14.15 -23.91
CA ASP A 99 -0.89 -14.35 -25.26
C ASP A 99 -1.05 -15.82 -25.74
N LYS A 100 -0.83 -16.80 -24.85
CA LYS A 100 -0.93 -18.23 -25.19
C LYS A 100 -2.36 -18.66 -25.45
N TYR A 101 -3.32 -18.24 -24.62
CA TYR A 101 -4.73 -18.62 -24.77
C TYR A 101 -5.40 -17.90 -25.93
N ILE A 102 -5.11 -16.61 -26.13
CA ILE A 102 -5.62 -15.83 -27.27
C ILE A 102 -5.03 -16.33 -28.59
N GLY A 103 -3.73 -16.68 -28.61
CA GLY A 103 -3.09 -17.28 -29.79
C GLY A 103 -3.73 -18.61 -30.21
N ARG A 104 -4.13 -19.46 -29.24
CA ARG A 104 -4.87 -20.69 -29.52
C ARG A 104 -6.28 -20.44 -30.06
N LEU A 105 -6.98 -19.44 -29.54
CA LEU A 105 -8.30 -19.04 -30.06
C LEU A 105 -8.23 -18.56 -31.50
N TYR A 106 -7.20 -17.77 -31.83
CA TYR A 106 -6.94 -17.36 -33.21
C TYR A 106 -6.66 -18.57 -34.11
N GLN A 107 -5.73 -19.46 -33.71
CA GLN A 107 -5.41 -20.65 -34.50
C GLN A 107 -6.63 -21.56 -34.73
N ARG A 108 -7.52 -21.66 -33.74
CA ARG A 108 -8.66 -22.58 -33.77
C ARG A 108 -9.87 -22.04 -34.52
N TYR A 109 -10.10 -20.72 -34.47
CA TYR A 109 -11.34 -20.14 -35.00
C TYR A 109 -11.10 -19.02 -36.03
N GLY A 110 -9.85 -18.65 -36.32
CA GLY A 110 -9.52 -17.54 -37.22
C GLY A 110 -9.90 -16.17 -36.68
N ILE A 111 -10.40 -16.07 -35.44
CA ILE A 111 -10.92 -14.83 -34.88
C ILE A 111 -9.79 -14.04 -34.23
N TRP A 112 -9.44 -12.90 -34.81
CA TRP A 112 -8.55 -11.90 -34.19
C TRP A 112 -9.34 -11.08 -33.15
N LEU A 113 -9.58 -11.66 -31.98
CA LEU A 113 -10.32 -10.97 -30.92
C LEU A 113 -9.51 -9.83 -30.28
N PHE A 114 -8.17 -9.93 -30.25
CA PHE A 114 -7.31 -8.92 -29.63
C PHE A 114 -5.94 -8.81 -30.31
N LYS A 115 -5.49 -7.57 -30.55
CA LYS A 115 -4.11 -7.28 -30.96
C LYS A 115 -3.17 -7.56 -29.78
N PRO A 116 -2.07 -8.31 -29.96
CA PRO A 116 -1.14 -8.59 -28.87
C PRO A 116 -0.60 -7.27 -28.31
N ILE A 117 -0.90 -7.01 -27.04
CA ILE A 117 -0.46 -5.79 -26.36
C ILE A 117 1.00 -6.02 -25.92
N GLY A 118 1.91 -5.20 -26.45
CA GLY A 118 3.32 -5.29 -26.09
C GLY A 118 3.56 -5.11 -24.58
N TRP A 119 4.75 -5.51 -24.11
CA TRP A 119 5.15 -5.36 -22.71
C TRP A 119 5.03 -3.92 -22.18
N GLY A 120 4.98 -2.91 -23.05
CA GLY A 120 4.72 -1.51 -22.68
C GLY A 120 3.49 -1.34 -21.79
N ALA A 121 2.32 -1.82 -22.20
CA ALA A 121 1.08 -1.59 -21.45
C ALA A 121 1.02 -2.38 -20.14
N TYR A 122 1.48 -3.63 -20.13
CA TYR A 122 1.56 -4.43 -18.90
C TYR A 122 2.51 -3.82 -17.88
N ARG A 123 3.62 -3.23 -18.35
CA ARG A 123 4.54 -2.49 -17.50
C ARG A 123 3.91 -1.22 -16.91
N VAL A 124 3.05 -0.52 -17.66
CA VAL A 124 2.28 0.62 -17.15
C VAL A 124 1.27 0.14 -16.11
N LEU A 125 0.45 -0.86 -16.44
CA LEU A 125 -0.56 -1.42 -15.57
C LEU A 125 0.03 -1.90 -14.23
N ALA A 126 1.18 -2.61 -14.28
CA ALA A 126 1.90 -3.07 -13.10
C ALA A 126 2.45 -1.93 -12.22
N SER A 127 2.63 -0.73 -12.78
CA SER A 127 3.11 0.45 -12.05
C SER A 127 2.00 1.31 -11.43
N ILE A 128 0.73 1.11 -11.84
CA ILE A 128 -0.39 1.92 -11.35
C ILE A 128 -0.58 1.75 -9.85
N ILE A 129 -0.63 0.52 -9.34
CA ILE A 129 -0.89 0.26 -7.92
C ILE A 129 0.22 0.85 -7.03
N PRO A 130 1.52 0.63 -7.28
CA PRO A 130 2.58 1.28 -6.52
C PRO A 130 2.54 2.81 -6.59
N ALA A 131 2.28 3.40 -7.77
CA ALA A 131 2.20 4.85 -7.92
C ALA A 131 0.99 5.44 -7.20
N TYR A 132 -0.17 4.79 -7.28
CA TYR A 132 -1.39 5.19 -6.61
C TYR A 132 -1.26 5.08 -5.09
N ALA A 133 -0.72 3.97 -4.58
CA ALA A 133 -0.48 3.79 -3.14
C ALA A 133 0.44 4.89 -2.59
N LEU A 134 1.50 5.24 -3.35
CA LEU A 134 2.39 6.31 -2.97
C LEU A 134 1.70 7.69 -2.98
N ALA A 135 0.92 7.98 -4.03
CA ALA A 135 0.13 9.21 -4.10
C ALA A 135 -0.86 9.31 -2.95
N LEU A 136 -1.53 8.21 -2.59
CA LEU A 136 -2.49 8.17 -1.49
C LEU A 136 -1.79 8.39 -0.14
N GLN A 137 -0.64 7.76 0.10
CA GLN A 137 0.13 7.99 1.33
C GLN A 137 0.49 9.47 1.48
N PHE A 138 1.02 10.08 0.43
CA PHE A 138 1.40 11.49 0.46
C PHE A 138 0.20 12.43 0.51
N TYR A 139 -0.95 12.05 -0.07
CA TYR A 139 -2.21 12.77 0.08
C TYR A 139 -2.67 12.82 1.54
N LEU A 140 -2.62 11.69 2.24
CA LEU A 140 -2.93 11.64 3.68
C LEU A 140 -1.93 12.46 4.49
N ILE A 141 -0.63 12.37 4.19
CA ILE A 141 0.43 13.16 4.86
C ILE A 141 0.22 14.66 4.67
N GLY A 142 -0.02 15.10 3.43
CA GLY A 142 -0.28 16.51 3.14
C GLY A 142 -1.49 17.04 3.91
N GLY A 143 -2.52 16.19 4.06
CA GLY A 143 -3.70 16.55 4.83
C GLY A 143 -3.49 16.61 6.33
N THR A 144 -2.79 15.64 6.90
CA THR A 144 -2.55 15.58 8.35
C THR A 144 -1.60 16.68 8.81
N ILE A 145 -0.58 17.05 8.02
CA ILE A 145 0.36 18.12 8.36
C ILE A 145 -0.33 19.47 8.49
N LEU A 146 -1.25 19.81 7.58
CA LEU A 146 -2.02 21.05 7.65
C LEU A 146 -3.07 21.04 8.76
N ALA A 147 -3.65 19.88 9.06
CA ALA A 147 -4.68 19.70 10.07
C ALA A 147 -4.18 19.84 11.51
N LEU A 148 -3.03 19.22 11.82
CA LEU A 148 -2.58 19.00 13.19
C LEU A 148 -1.44 19.93 13.61
N GLY A 149 -0.84 20.66 12.66
CA GLY A 149 0.47 21.29 12.86
C GLY A 149 1.57 20.23 12.96
N PHE A 150 2.82 20.63 12.71
CA PHE A 150 3.94 19.68 12.75
C PHE A 150 4.42 19.46 14.19
N ASP A 151 3.81 18.51 14.91
CA ASP A 151 4.40 17.95 16.15
C ASP A 151 5.17 16.66 15.82
N PRO A 152 6.51 16.69 15.75
CA PRO A 152 7.31 15.52 15.39
C PRO A 152 7.16 14.36 16.39
N ARG A 153 6.73 14.62 17.63
CA ARG A 153 6.49 13.55 18.63
C ARG A 153 5.21 12.77 18.32
N ARG A 154 4.20 13.41 17.73
CA ARG A 154 2.93 12.79 17.29
C ARG A 154 3.01 12.14 15.92
N GLY A 155 4.17 12.19 15.25
CA GLY A 155 4.39 11.63 13.91
C GLY A 155 5.43 10.51 13.82
N ALA A 156 5.94 10.01 14.94
CA ALA A 156 7.04 9.02 14.93
C ALA A 156 6.66 7.70 14.19
N PHE A 157 5.41 7.25 14.31
CA PHE A 157 4.91 6.07 13.58
C PHE A 157 4.92 6.27 12.07
N LEU A 158 4.62 7.49 11.61
CA LEU A 158 4.51 7.86 10.21
C LEU A 158 5.85 7.70 9.47
N ILE A 159 6.97 7.92 10.16
CA ILE A 159 8.32 7.75 9.58
C ILE A 159 8.54 6.27 9.20
N LEU A 160 8.22 5.35 10.11
CA LEU A 160 8.38 3.91 9.89
C LEU A 160 7.40 3.40 8.83
N GLU A 161 6.15 3.82 8.90
CA GLU A 161 5.14 3.47 7.91
C GLU A 161 5.52 3.98 6.51
N LEU A 162 5.89 5.25 6.40
CA LEU A 162 6.31 5.86 5.14
C LEU A 162 7.54 5.17 4.57
N ALA A 163 8.54 4.83 5.40
CA ALA A 163 9.72 4.10 4.95
C ALA A 163 9.35 2.72 4.40
N ALA A 164 8.45 1.98 5.07
CA ALA A 164 7.99 0.68 4.61
C ALA A 164 7.21 0.77 3.29
N VAL A 165 6.29 1.73 3.16
CA VAL A 165 5.50 1.94 1.94
C VAL A 165 6.38 2.41 0.78
N LEU A 166 7.30 3.34 1.01
CA LEU A 166 8.28 3.79 0.01
C LEU A 166 9.12 2.62 -0.50
N ALA A 167 9.70 1.84 0.42
CA ALA A 167 10.49 0.67 0.07
C ALA A 167 9.67 -0.33 -0.76
N ALA A 168 8.43 -0.60 -0.35
CA ALA A 168 7.52 -1.50 -1.05
C ALA A 168 7.21 -1.02 -2.47
N CYS A 169 6.85 0.25 -2.63
CA CYS A 169 6.55 0.85 -3.94
C CYS A 169 7.79 0.86 -4.84
N MET A 170 8.96 1.21 -4.29
CA MET A 170 10.24 1.19 -5.01
C MET A 170 10.65 -0.23 -5.44
N LEU A 171 10.39 -1.25 -4.62
CA LEU A 171 10.64 -2.63 -5.00
C LEU A 171 9.64 -3.10 -6.06
N ALA A 172 8.35 -2.84 -5.86
CA ALA A 172 7.27 -3.29 -6.73
C ALA A 172 7.36 -2.71 -8.15
N ILE A 173 7.96 -1.53 -8.32
CA ILE A 173 8.13 -0.94 -9.65
C ILE A 173 9.33 -1.52 -10.44
N GLN A 174 10.30 -2.17 -9.77
CA GLN A 174 11.52 -2.66 -10.42
C GLN A 174 11.26 -3.62 -11.59
N PRO A 175 10.37 -4.64 -11.48
CA PRO A 175 10.03 -5.52 -12.60
C PRO A 175 9.52 -4.76 -13.82
N CYS A 176 8.80 -3.66 -13.57
CA CYS A 176 8.29 -2.82 -14.64
C CYS A 176 9.44 -2.17 -15.38
N MET A 177 10.48 -1.69 -14.70
CA MET A 177 11.58 -0.96 -15.33
C MET A 177 12.52 -1.82 -16.19
N SER A 178 12.41 -3.15 -16.13
CA SER A 178 13.24 -4.05 -16.93
C SER A 178 12.78 -4.10 -18.40
N ASP A 179 13.74 -4.29 -19.30
CA ASP A 179 13.48 -4.61 -20.71
C ASP A 179 12.97 -6.06 -20.88
N SER A 180 13.30 -6.95 -19.94
CA SER A 180 12.73 -8.28 -19.79
C SER A 180 11.96 -8.40 -18.45
N PRO A 181 10.66 -8.07 -18.41
CA PRO A 181 9.91 -8.01 -17.15
C PRO A 181 9.86 -9.34 -16.38
N LEU A 182 9.95 -10.48 -17.07
CA LEU A 182 9.95 -11.80 -16.44
C LEU A 182 11.28 -12.11 -15.73
N ASP A 183 12.41 -11.68 -16.29
CA ASP A 183 13.71 -11.78 -15.61
C ASP A 183 13.79 -10.77 -14.46
N GLY A 184 13.22 -9.58 -14.67
CA GLY A 184 12.99 -8.59 -13.63
C GLY A 184 12.20 -9.14 -12.44
N LEU A 185 11.17 -9.96 -12.68
CA LEU A 185 10.42 -10.65 -11.62
C LEU A 185 11.28 -11.61 -10.80
N ARG A 186 12.20 -12.37 -11.43
CA ARG A 186 13.09 -13.29 -10.69
C ARG A 186 14.03 -12.55 -9.75
N ALA A 187 14.60 -11.43 -10.19
CA ALA A 187 15.42 -10.57 -9.33
C ALA A 187 14.58 -9.93 -8.21
N TYR A 188 13.36 -9.51 -8.54
CA TYR A 188 12.40 -8.97 -7.58
C TYR A 188 12.06 -9.96 -6.46
N PHE A 189 11.76 -11.23 -6.78
CA PHE A 189 11.47 -12.24 -5.75
C PHE A 189 12.62 -12.41 -4.74
N ARG A 190 13.86 -12.38 -5.22
CA ARG A 190 15.06 -12.46 -4.34
C ARG A 190 15.13 -11.27 -3.38
N LYS A 191 14.92 -10.05 -3.88
CA LYS A 191 14.89 -8.84 -3.05
C LYS A 191 13.70 -8.83 -2.09
N LEU A 192 12.53 -9.27 -2.55
CA LEU A 192 11.31 -9.36 -1.76
C LEU A 192 11.51 -10.30 -0.56
N LYS A 193 12.12 -11.47 -0.75
CA LYS A 193 12.39 -12.42 0.34
C LYS A 193 13.24 -11.82 1.47
N LEU A 194 14.20 -10.97 1.11
CA LEU A 194 15.08 -10.30 2.08
C LEU A 194 14.41 -9.10 2.76
N SER A 195 13.64 -8.32 2.01
CA SER A 195 13.07 -7.05 2.49
C SER A 195 11.70 -7.19 3.16
N LEU A 196 10.91 -8.20 2.80
CA LEU A 196 9.55 -8.39 3.32
C LEU A 196 9.51 -8.51 4.85
N PRO A 197 10.38 -9.29 5.51
CA PRO A 197 10.36 -9.37 6.97
C PRO A 197 10.60 -8.00 7.63
N LEU A 198 11.54 -7.22 7.10
CA LEU A 198 11.85 -5.89 7.62
C LEU A 198 10.68 -4.92 7.43
N MET A 199 10.02 -4.94 6.27
CA MET A 199 8.83 -4.11 6.02
C MET A 199 7.68 -4.49 6.96
N ILE A 200 7.46 -5.79 7.21
CA ILE A 200 6.43 -6.27 8.14
C ILE A 200 6.74 -5.80 9.57
N VAL A 201 7.99 -5.95 10.03
CA VAL A 201 8.40 -5.51 11.37
C VAL A 201 8.26 -3.99 11.51
N ALA A 202 8.67 -3.22 10.51
CA ALA A 202 8.52 -1.76 10.51
C ALA A 202 7.04 -1.33 10.61
N LEU A 203 6.16 -1.96 9.83
CA LEU A 203 4.71 -1.70 9.92
C LEU A 203 4.11 -2.11 11.26
N PHE A 204 4.57 -3.21 11.84
CA PHE A 204 4.10 -3.66 13.14
C PHE A 204 4.48 -2.65 14.24
N ILE A 205 5.74 -2.21 14.26
CA ILE A 205 6.21 -1.19 15.20
C ILE A 205 5.43 0.13 14.99
N ALA A 206 5.26 0.56 13.74
CA ALA A 206 4.48 1.76 13.41
C ALA A 206 3.05 1.66 13.95
N ALA A 207 2.37 0.54 13.73
CA ALA A 207 1.00 0.33 14.18
C ALA A 207 0.85 0.33 15.71
N ILE A 208 1.83 -0.23 16.45
CA ILE A 208 1.83 -0.18 17.91
C ILE A 208 2.08 1.24 18.42
N LEU A 209 2.99 2.00 17.78
CA LEU A 209 3.24 3.40 18.13
C LEU A 209 2.01 4.28 17.86
N GLU A 210 1.35 4.08 16.72
CA GLU A 210 0.11 4.77 16.38
C GLU A 210 -1.00 4.44 17.40
N ALA A 211 -1.20 3.16 17.70
CA ALA A 211 -2.18 2.73 18.69
C ALA A 211 -1.89 3.31 20.08
N TYR A 212 -0.61 3.34 20.48
CA TYR A 212 -0.21 3.91 21.77
C TYR A 212 -0.55 5.40 21.85
N GLN A 213 -0.26 6.15 20.79
CA GLN A 213 -0.64 7.56 20.70
C GLN A 213 -2.15 7.77 20.75
N LEU A 214 -2.92 6.94 20.04
CA LEU A 214 -4.38 7.00 20.07
C LEU A 214 -4.96 6.70 21.46
N THR A 215 -4.31 5.84 22.25
CA THR A 215 -4.75 5.54 23.63
C THR A 215 -4.34 6.58 24.67
N LEU A 216 -3.45 7.52 24.31
CA LEU A 216 -3.01 8.62 25.19
C LEU A 216 -3.79 9.93 24.96
N LEU A 217 -4.55 10.02 23.87
CA LEU A 217 -5.44 11.13 23.52
C LEU A 217 -6.80 11.00 24.22
#